data_AF-A0A9D3RRE5-F1
#
_entry.id   AF-A0A9D3RRE5-F1
#
_cell.length_a   1.000
_cell.length_b   1.000
_cell.length_c   1.000
_cell.angle_alpha   90.00
_cell.angle_beta   90.00
_cell.angle_gamma   90.00
#
_symmetry.space_group_name_H-M   'P 1'
#
loop_
_entity.id
_entity.type
_entity.pdbx_description
1 polymer ?
#
loop_
_entity_poly.entity_id
_entity_poly.type
_entity_poly.pdbx_seq_one_letter_code
_entity_poly.pdbx_strand_id
1 'polypeptide(L)'
;RLPLNFQSNEDCCDVTESSSVDVLLTNLIKGNLLPSALLWITSRPAAANQIPPECVHQVTEVRGFNDPQKEEYFRKRIRDQNQASRIISHIKSSRSLYIMCHIPVFCWISTTVLETMGGKAGSGDLPKTLTEMYTHFLLIQTNVKNQKYHGTDETDPKKMSASDTEIILKLGTLAFRQLEKGNLIFYEEDLRESSIDVSEASVYSGVCTEIFKEECGLDQEKVYCFVHLSIQEYLAALFVFHSCVNENRNVLRAEESKPHSDRVQLSELHRSAVDQALRSKNGHLDLFLRFLLGLSLESIQSLLGGILTETGSRSESIEKTVQYIKMKIREESSAERIINMFHCLSELNDNSVVEEIQNSLRSGKLSDKKLEPDQCSALAFVLLMSEEVLDEVDLKTYNTSAAGHQRLLPVIRNCRKAKLNNCKLTKKSCNIVASALQSSNSPLRDLDLSYNNLGDSGVELLCAGLMSPICKLQRLGLGWCNLTEGCCDVL
;
A
#
# COMPACT_ATOMS: atom_id res chain seq x y z
N ARG A 1 -17.13 -18.33 12.30
CA ARG A 1 -16.78 -17.98 10.90
C ARG A 1 -16.65 -19.24 10.08
N LEU A 2 -17.09 -19.21 8.83
CA LEU A 2 -17.21 -20.37 7.95
C LEU A 2 -15.84 -20.77 7.38
N PRO A 3 -15.25 -21.91 7.80
CA PRO A 3 -14.01 -22.41 7.21
C PRO A 3 -14.31 -23.10 5.89
N LEU A 4 -13.82 -22.58 4.76
CA LEU A 4 -13.94 -23.27 3.47
C LEU A 4 -12.96 -24.45 3.42
N ASN A 5 -13.33 -25.58 4.01
CA ASN A 5 -12.48 -26.76 4.06
C ASN A 5 -12.86 -27.76 2.98
N PHE A 6 -12.20 -27.65 1.82
CA PHE A 6 -12.43 -28.53 0.68
C PHE A 6 -12.06 -30.00 0.92
N GLN A 7 -11.25 -30.30 1.96
CA GLN A 7 -10.80 -31.65 2.29
C GLN A 7 -11.69 -32.34 3.32
N SER A 8 -12.18 -31.62 4.33
CA SER A 8 -12.96 -32.21 5.42
C SER A 8 -14.47 -32.10 5.24
N ASN A 9 -14.94 -31.14 4.43
CA ASN A 9 -16.37 -30.93 4.27
C ASN A 9 -16.98 -32.10 3.50
N GLU A 10 -18.08 -32.63 4.03
CA GLU A 10 -18.84 -33.73 3.46
C GLU A 10 -19.35 -33.37 2.06
N ASP A 11 -19.48 -34.35 1.18
CA ASP A 11 -20.05 -34.13 -0.14
C ASP A 11 -21.57 -34.04 -0.03
N CYS A 12 -22.12 -32.94 -0.54
CA CYS A 12 -23.55 -32.67 -0.58
C CYS A 12 -23.97 -32.51 -2.04
N CYS A 13 -24.89 -33.35 -2.51
CA CYS A 13 -25.39 -33.35 -3.88
C CYS A 13 -26.90 -33.09 -3.97
N ASP A 14 -27.62 -33.21 -2.84
CA ASP A 14 -29.06 -32.95 -2.78
C ASP A 14 -29.31 -31.48 -2.40
N VAL A 15 -29.95 -30.75 -3.31
CA VAL A 15 -30.29 -29.33 -3.13
C VAL A 15 -31.36 -29.09 -2.06
N THR A 16 -32.04 -30.14 -1.60
CA THR A 16 -33.09 -30.06 -0.57
C THR A 16 -32.58 -30.38 0.83
N GLU A 17 -31.36 -30.90 0.95
CA GLU A 17 -30.78 -31.27 2.23
C GLU A 17 -30.25 -30.04 2.97
N SER A 18 -30.60 -29.91 4.26
CA SER A 18 -30.07 -28.85 5.11
C SER A 18 -28.64 -29.19 5.53
N SER A 19 -27.70 -28.30 5.26
CA SER A 19 -26.31 -28.42 5.71
C SER A 19 -25.76 -27.06 6.16
N SER A 20 -24.54 -27.04 6.71
CA SER A 20 -23.89 -25.79 7.09
C SER A 20 -23.47 -24.99 5.86
N VAL A 21 -23.44 -23.66 5.98
CA VAL A 21 -23.13 -22.76 4.85
C VAL A 21 -21.74 -23.04 4.26
N ASP A 22 -20.75 -23.43 5.07
CA ASP A 22 -19.42 -23.77 4.58
C ASP A 22 -19.42 -25.06 3.74
N VAL A 23 -20.22 -26.07 4.12
CA VAL A 23 -20.40 -27.30 3.34
C VAL A 23 -21.13 -27.00 2.04
N LEU A 24 -22.19 -26.19 2.08
CA LEU A 24 -22.91 -25.77 0.87
C LEU A 24 -21.99 -25.01 -0.10
N LEU A 25 -21.18 -24.07 0.40
CA LEU A 25 -20.26 -23.29 -0.42
C LEU A 25 -19.14 -24.15 -1.04
N THR A 26 -18.53 -25.06 -0.28
CA THR A 26 -17.49 -25.95 -0.84
C THR A 26 -18.06 -26.88 -1.91
N ASN A 27 -19.27 -27.42 -1.70
CA ASN A 27 -19.93 -28.28 -2.69
C ASN A 27 -20.43 -27.52 -3.92
N LEU A 28 -20.85 -26.27 -3.77
CA LEU A 28 -21.17 -25.39 -4.89
C LEU A 28 -19.91 -25.12 -5.73
N ILE A 29 -18.78 -24.80 -5.09
CA ILE A 29 -17.51 -24.54 -5.78
C ILE A 29 -16.94 -25.81 -6.45
N LYS A 30 -17.06 -26.98 -5.80
CA LYS A 30 -16.71 -28.29 -6.38
C LYS A 30 -17.61 -28.67 -7.57
N GLY A 31 -18.80 -28.08 -7.69
CA GLY A 31 -19.81 -28.44 -8.68
C GLY A 31 -20.69 -29.63 -8.30
N ASN A 32 -20.66 -30.08 -7.03
CA ASN A 32 -21.55 -31.12 -6.51
C ASN A 32 -23.00 -30.60 -6.39
N LEU A 33 -23.15 -29.33 -6.04
CA LEU A 33 -24.42 -28.60 -6.05
C LEU A 33 -24.47 -27.67 -7.25
N LEU A 34 -25.61 -27.65 -7.95
CA LEU A 34 -25.87 -26.77 -9.09
C LEU A 34 -24.74 -26.79 -10.14
N PRO A 35 -24.42 -27.96 -10.74
CA PRO A 35 -23.25 -28.13 -11.62
C PRO A 35 -23.26 -27.25 -12.88
N SER A 36 -24.42 -26.73 -13.28
CA SER A 36 -24.57 -25.82 -14.43
C SER A 36 -24.46 -24.34 -14.06
N ALA A 37 -24.34 -24.00 -12.77
CA ALA A 37 -24.18 -22.63 -12.32
C ALA A 37 -22.76 -22.13 -12.59
N LEU A 38 -22.64 -20.84 -12.95
CA LEU A 38 -21.36 -20.17 -13.09
C LEU A 38 -21.07 -19.35 -11.83
N LEU A 39 -19.89 -19.56 -11.27
CA LEU A 39 -19.46 -18.90 -10.04
C LEU A 39 -18.36 -17.89 -10.34
N TRP A 40 -18.56 -16.65 -9.91
CA TRP A 40 -17.52 -15.63 -9.90
C TRP A 40 -17.10 -15.37 -8.45
N ILE A 41 -15.86 -15.72 -8.11
CA ILE A 41 -15.32 -15.54 -6.76
C ILE A 41 -14.31 -14.39 -6.77
N THR A 42 -14.55 -13.37 -5.95
CA THR A 42 -13.57 -12.31 -5.68
C THR A 42 -12.88 -12.59 -4.35
N SER A 43 -11.56 -12.68 -4.35
CA SER A 43 -10.80 -13.01 -3.13
C SER A 43 -9.40 -12.42 -3.16
N ARG A 44 -8.78 -12.26 -1.97
CA ARG A 44 -7.36 -11.92 -1.87
C ARG A 44 -6.52 -13.12 -2.33
N PRO A 45 -5.31 -12.91 -2.90
CA PRO A 45 -4.48 -14.01 -3.42
C PRO A 45 -4.25 -15.15 -2.41
N ALA A 46 -3.96 -14.81 -1.15
CA ALA A 46 -3.71 -15.81 -0.10
C ALA A 46 -4.91 -16.72 0.21
N ALA A 47 -6.14 -16.21 0.03
CA ALA A 47 -7.36 -16.99 0.22
C ALA A 47 -7.78 -17.71 -1.06
N ALA A 48 -7.58 -17.10 -2.24
CA ALA A 48 -7.81 -17.74 -3.52
C ALA A 48 -6.94 -19.01 -3.70
N ASN A 49 -5.69 -18.98 -3.23
CA ASN A 49 -4.77 -20.13 -3.28
C ASN A 49 -5.20 -21.32 -2.39
N GLN A 50 -6.22 -21.16 -1.55
CA GLN A 50 -6.78 -22.27 -0.75
C GLN A 50 -7.85 -23.05 -1.52
N ILE A 51 -8.39 -22.48 -2.61
CA ILE A 51 -9.34 -23.16 -3.47
C ILE A 51 -8.55 -24.15 -4.34
N PRO A 52 -8.96 -25.43 -4.40
CA PRO A 52 -8.29 -26.42 -5.25
C PRO A 52 -8.26 -25.95 -6.72
N PRO A 53 -7.10 -25.99 -7.40
CA PRO A 53 -6.97 -25.53 -8.78
C PRO A 53 -7.95 -26.20 -9.76
N GLU A 54 -8.30 -27.46 -9.51
CA GLU A 54 -9.29 -28.23 -10.26
C GLU A 54 -10.70 -27.65 -10.22
N CYS A 55 -11.03 -26.84 -9.19
CA CYS A 55 -12.32 -26.16 -9.07
C CYS A 55 -12.34 -24.79 -9.80
N VAL A 56 -11.23 -24.36 -10.39
CA VAL A 56 -11.08 -23.00 -10.94
C VAL A 56 -10.75 -23.05 -12.42
N HIS A 57 -11.73 -22.69 -13.26
CA HIS A 57 -11.57 -22.65 -14.72
C HIS A 57 -10.72 -21.47 -15.20
N GLN A 58 -10.83 -20.30 -14.55
CA GLN A 58 -10.13 -19.09 -14.94
C GLN A 58 -9.75 -18.26 -13.70
N VAL A 59 -8.52 -17.75 -13.70
CA VAL A 59 -8.03 -16.80 -12.69
C VAL A 59 -7.73 -15.48 -13.37
N THR A 60 -8.25 -14.39 -12.82
CA THR A 60 -7.95 -13.02 -13.28
C THR A 60 -7.46 -12.21 -12.11
N GLU A 61 -6.25 -11.66 -12.24
CA GLU A 61 -5.64 -10.80 -11.22
C GLU A 61 -5.99 -9.33 -11.49
N VAL A 62 -6.68 -8.69 -10.55
CA VAL A 62 -6.97 -7.25 -10.60
C VAL A 62 -5.77 -6.49 -10.04
N ARG A 63 -4.96 -5.91 -10.93
CA ARG A 63 -3.69 -5.26 -10.54
C ARG A 63 -3.84 -3.82 -10.06
N GLY A 64 -4.90 -3.10 -10.45
CA GLY A 64 -5.09 -1.68 -10.13
C GLY A 64 -4.82 -0.77 -11.32
N PHE A 65 -4.62 0.53 -11.06
CA PHE A 65 -4.47 1.57 -12.08
C PHE A 65 -3.06 1.69 -12.62
N ASN A 66 -2.92 1.68 -13.93
CA ASN A 66 -1.70 2.18 -14.59
C ASN A 66 -1.60 3.71 -14.50
N ASP A 67 -0.45 4.26 -14.88
CA ASP A 67 -0.17 5.70 -14.74
C ASP A 67 -1.19 6.60 -15.47
N PRO A 68 -1.58 6.33 -16.74
CA PRO A 68 -2.67 7.06 -17.40
C PRO A 68 -4.01 6.98 -16.65
N GLN A 69 -4.37 5.79 -16.16
CA GLN A 69 -5.63 5.55 -15.43
C GLN A 69 -5.67 6.30 -14.10
N LYS A 70 -4.53 6.48 -13.41
CA LYS A 70 -4.45 7.31 -12.21
C LYS A 70 -4.86 8.75 -12.51
N GLU A 71 -4.29 9.35 -13.55
CA GLU A 71 -4.63 10.72 -13.94
C GLU A 71 -6.08 10.84 -14.40
N GLU A 72 -6.55 9.87 -15.19
CA GLU A 72 -7.94 9.82 -15.66
C GLU A 72 -8.91 9.79 -14.49
N TYR A 73 -8.62 8.99 -13.45
CA TYR A 73 -9.40 8.94 -12.23
C TYR A 73 -9.51 10.32 -11.57
N PHE A 74 -8.39 11.01 -11.33
CA PHE A 74 -8.40 12.34 -10.69
C PHE A 74 -9.17 13.38 -11.52
N ARG A 75 -8.97 13.39 -12.85
CA ARG A 75 -9.68 14.32 -13.75
C ARG A 75 -11.18 14.07 -13.81
N LYS A 76 -11.61 12.81 -13.72
CA LYS A 76 -13.04 12.43 -13.69
C LYS A 76 -13.68 12.73 -12.33
N ARG A 77 -12.93 12.57 -11.24
CA ARG A 77 -13.46 12.68 -9.88
C ARG A 77 -13.55 14.13 -9.38
N ILE A 78 -12.65 14.99 -9.83
CA ILE A 78 -12.56 16.40 -9.42
C ILE A 78 -13.22 17.28 -10.48
N ARG A 79 -14.19 18.10 -10.07
CA ARG A 79 -14.97 18.94 -11.00
C ARG A 79 -14.13 20.08 -11.60
N ASP A 80 -13.36 20.79 -10.76
CA ASP A 80 -12.47 21.87 -11.19
C ASP A 80 -11.16 21.29 -11.78
N GLN A 81 -10.95 21.50 -13.08
CA GLN A 81 -9.78 20.99 -13.80
C GLN A 81 -8.46 21.68 -13.40
N ASN A 82 -8.51 22.91 -12.89
CA ASN A 82 -7.32 23.58 -12.36
C ASN A 82 -6.89 22.94 -11.04
N GLN A 83 -7.87 22.67 -10.17
CA GLN A 83 -7.65 21.93 -8.93
C GLN A 83 -7.17 20.50 -9.20
N ALA A 84 -7.79 19.80 -10.16
CA ALA A 84 -7.35 18.47 -10.59
C ALA A 84 -5.89 18.47 -11.04
N SER A 85 -5.49 19.47 -11.84
CA SER A 85 -4.11 19.60 -12.32
C SER A 85 -3.12 19.85 -11.18
N ARG A 86 -3.49 20.68 -10.19
CA ARG A 86 -2.68 20.92 -8.99
C ARG A 86 -2.52 19.66 -8.14
N ILE A 87 -3.61 18.92 -7.92
CA ILE A 87 -3.60 17.67 -7.15
C ILE A 87 -2.76 16.60 -7.85
N ILE A 88 -2.95 16.41 -9.15
CA ILE A 88 -2.14 15.48 -9.95
C ILE A 88 -0.66 15.86 -9.86
N SER A 89 -0.32 17.15 -9.94
CA SER A 89 1.05 17.63 -9.80
C SER A 89 1.65 17.30 -8.43
N HIS A 90 0.89 17.53 -7.34
CA HIS A 90 1.32 17.20 -5.97
C HIS A 90 1.49 15.70 -5.76
N ILE A 91 0.53 14.88 -6.21
CA ILE A 91 0.66 13.42 -6.09
C ILE A 91 1.88 12.95 -6.90
N LYS A 92 2.15 13.54 -8.07
CA LYS A 92 3.32 13.20 -8.88
C LYS A 92 4.64 13.67 -8.28
N SER A 93 4.66 14.73 -7.47
CA SER A 93 5.89 15.18 -6.80
C SER A 93 6.27 14.25 -5.64
N SER A 94 5.31 13.61 -4.98
CA SER A 94 5.56 12.55 -3.99
C SER A 94 5.53 11.17 -4.64
N ARG A 95 6.71 10.59 -4.87
CA ARG A 95 6.84 9.28 -5.55
C ARG A 95 6.16 8.15 -4.77
N SER A 96 6.22 8.20 -3.45
CA SER A 96 5.56 7.24 -2.57
C SER A 96 4.04 7.28 -2.75
N LEU A 97 3.42 8.45 -2.67
CA LEU A 97 1.98 8.62 -2.85
C LEU A 97 1.53 8.22 -4.27
N TYR A 98 2.31 8.59 -5.29
CA TYR A 98 2.00 8.23 -6.68
C TYR A 98 2.02 6.72 -6.94
N ILE A 99 2.93 5.99 -6.30
CA ILE A 99 3.00 4.53 -6.39
C ILE A 99 1.81 3.91 -5.65
N MET A 100 1.46 4.40 -4.46
CA MET A 100 0.30 3.92 -3.72
C MET A 100 -1.01 4.11 -4.50
N CYS A 101 -1.15 5.19 -5.27
CA CYS A 101 -2.30 5.42 -6.18
C CYS A 101 -2.47 4.35 -7.28
N HIS A 102 -1.58 3.36 -7.38
CA HIS A 102 -1.87 2.15 -8.14
C HIS A 102 -3.12 1.42 -7.62
N ILE A 103 -3.36 1.43 -6.31
CA ILE A 103 -4.56 0.82 -5.72
C ILE A 103 -5.66 1.90 -5.66
N PRO A 104 -6.83 1.69 -6.29
CA PRO A 104 -7.87 2.72 -6.45
C PRO A 104 -8.35 3.41 -5.17
N VAL A 105 -8.38 2.69 -4.04
CA VAL A 105 -8.79 3.27 -2.75
C VAL A 105 -7.89 4.43 -2.32
N PHE A 106 -6.59 4.36 -2.62
CA PHE A 106 -5.67 5.46 -2.29
C PHE A 106 -5.91 6.66 -3.19
N CYS A 107 -6.28 6.48 -4.46
CA CYS A 107 -6.71 7.61 -5.30
C CYS A 107 -7.94 8.29 -4.71
N TRP A 108 -8.91 7.52 -4.22
CA TRP A 108 -10.11 8.04 -3.58
C TRP A 108 -9.80 8.82 -2.29
N ILE A 109 -8.97 8.26 -1.40
CA ILE A 109 -8.54 8.94 -0.17
C ILE A 109 -7.75 10.21 -0.49
N SER A 110 -6.74 10.12 -1.36
CA SER A 110 -5.94 11.28 -1.77
C SER A 110 -6.79 12.37 -2.41
N THR A 111 -7.80 12.01 -3.21
CA THR A 111 -8.72 13.02 -3.78
C THR A 111 -9.51 13.71 -2.68
N THR A 112 -10.13 12.94 -1.77
CA THR A 112 -10.93 13.48 -0.66
C THR A 112 -10.11 14.45 0.20
N VAL A 113 -8.89 14.05 0.56
CA VAL A 113 -7.99 14.85 1.40
C VAL A 113 -7.52 16.11 0.67
N LEU A 114 -6.93 15.96 -0.52
CA LEU A 114 -6.31 17.06 -1.23
C LEU A 114 -7.34 18.05 -1.81
N GLU A 115 -8.54 17.61 -2.16
CA GLU A 115 -9.64 18.48 -2.59
C GLU A 115 -10.09 19.38 -1.43
N THR A 116 -10.27 18.79 -0.24
CA THR A 116 -10.70 19.52 0.97
C THR A 116 -9.63 20.48 1.48
N MET A 117 -8.35 20.07 1.45
CA MET A 117 -7.24 20.91 1.87
C MET A 117 -6.90 21.99 0.84
N GLY A 118 -6.93 21.66 -0.46
CA GLY A 118 -6.57 22.58 -1.55
C GLY A 118 -7.55 23.73 -1.77
N GLY A 119 -8.79 23.61 -1.27
CA GLY A 119 -9.79 24.68 -1.28
C GLY A 119 -9.58 25.75 -0.19
N LYS A 120 -8.81 25.45 0.87
CA LYS A 120 -8.49 26.39 1.94
C LYS A 120 -7.15 27.07 1.63
N ALA A 121 -7.21 28.29 1.10
CA ALA A 121 -6.03 29.12 0.83
C ALA A 121 -5.31 29.48 2.13
N GLY A 122 -4.40 28.62 2.59
CA GLY A 122 -3.59 28.86 3.79
C GLY A 122 -2.45 27.87 3.93
N SER A 123 -1.31 28.20 3.33
CA SER A 123 0.10 27.92 3.70
C SER A 123 0.54 26.62 4.40
N GLY A 124 -0.27 25.57 4.51
CA GLY A 124 0.17 24.26 5.00
C GLY A 124 0.75 23.42 3.88
N ASP A 125 1.89 22.76 4.12
CA ASP A 125 2.40 21.73 3.23
C ASP A 125 1.34 20.63 3.07
N LEU A 126 1.06 20.26 1.83
CA LEU A 126 0.15 19.15 1.53
C LEU A 126 0.76 17.82 2.02
N PRO A 127 -0.06 16.84 2.45
CA PRO A 127 0.42 15.56 2.94
C PRO A 127 1.34 14.86 1.94
N LYS A 128 2.47 14.34 2.43
CA LYS A 128 3.51 13.64 1.66
C LYS A 128 3.62 12.16 2.02
N THR A 129 3.18 11.76 3.22
CA THR A 129 3.20 10.36 3.66
C THR A 129 1.80 9.73 3.66
N LEU A 130 1.73 8.40 3.74
CA LEU A 130 0.44 7.72 3.82
C LEU A 130 -0.24 8.00 5.16
N THR A 131 0.53 8.05 6.24
CA THR A 131 -0.02 8.30 7.58
C THR A 131 -0.62 9.70 7.68
N GLU A 132 0.01 10.72 7.08
CA GLU A 132 -0.56 12.07 7.00
C GLU A 132 -1.87 12.06 6.20
N MET A 133 -1.92 11.37 5.05
CA MET A 133 -3.15 11.24 4.24
C MET A 133 -4.30 10.63 5.06
N TYR A 134 -4.05 9.54 5.78
CA TYR A 134 -5.09 8.89 6.59
C TYR A 134 -5.48 9.70 7.81
N THR A 135 -4.53 10.41 8.42
CA THR A 135 -4.80 11.34 9.53
C THR A 135 -5.74 12.45 9.09
N HIS A 136 -5.42 13.12 7.97
CA HIS A 136 -6.30 14.14 7.41
C HIS A 136 -7.64 13.57 6.95
N PHE A 137 -7.64 12.37 6.37
CA PHE A 137 -8.88 11.71 5.96
C PHE A 137 -9.80 11.49 7.17
N LEU A 138 -9.28 10.93 8.27
CA LEU A 138 -10.05 10.75 9.51
C LEU A 138 -10.63 12.09 10.01
N LEU A 139 -9.80 13.13 10.12
CA LEU A 139 -10.23 14.46 10.59
C LEU A 139 -11.32 15.06 9.68
N ILE A 140 -11.19 14.92 8.36
CA ILE A 140 -12.18 15.40 7.40
C ILE A 140 -13.50 14.65 7.59
N GLN A 141 -13.48 13.33 7.70
CA GLN A 141 -14.70 12.54 7.88
C GLN A 141 -15.40 12.84 9.22
N THR A 142 -14.64 13.04 10.30
CA THR A 142 -15.19 13.47 11.59
C THR A 142 -15.86 14.84 11.48
N ASN A 143 -15.25 15.79 10.79
CA ASN A 143 -15.84 17.10 10.58
C ASN A 143 -17.13 17.03 9.72
N VAL A 144 -17.12 16.22 8.65
CA VAL A 144 -18.32 16.02 7.80
C VAL A 144 -19.47 15.39 8.59
N LYS A 145 -19.17 14.43 9.47
CA LYS A 145 -20.15 13.85 10.39
C LYS A 145 -20.75 14.92 11.30
N ASN A 146 -19.90 15.75 11.93
CA ASN A 146 -20.34 16.79 12.85
C ASN A 146 -21.24 17.84 12.16
N GLN A 147 -20.90 18.24 10.93
CA GLN A 147 -21.74 19.12 10.12
C GLN A 147 -23.12 18.52 9.82
N LYS A 148 -23.18 17.22 9.48
CA LYS A 148 -24.45 16.53 9.20
C LYS A 148 -25.35 16.38 10.44
N TYR A 149 -24.76 16.25 11.64
CA TYR A 149 -25.51 15.95 12.88
C TYR A 149 -25.84 17.17 13.73
N HIS A 150 -24.89 18.09 13.87
CA HIS A 150 -24.98 19.15 14.86
C HIS A 150 -25.26 20.52 14.23
N GLY A 151 -25.19 20.65 12.90
CA GLY A 151 -25.42 21.92 12.20
C GLY A 151 -24.47 23.05 12.63
N THR A 152 -23.35 22.71 13.27
CA THR A 152 -22.40 23.65 13.84
C THR A 152 -21.40 24.13 12.81
N ASP A 153 -21.33 25.45 12.61
CA ASP A 153 -20.21 26.16 11.96
C ASP A 153 -18.98 26.20 12.90
N GLU A 154 -18.57 25.05 13.45
CA GLU A 154 -17.31 25.00 14.19
C GLU A 154 -16.16 25.19 13.21
N THR A 155 -15.55 26.37 13.32
CA THR A 155 -14.67 26.98 12.32
C THR A 155 -13.23 26.45 12.35
N ASP A 156 -12.90 25.60 13.35
CA ASP A 156 -11.58 24.98 13.45
C ASP A 156 -11.62 23.46 13.16
N PRO A 157 -11.22 23.02 11.95
CA PRO A 157 -11.19 21.61 11.57
C PRO A 157 -10.19 20.76 12.38
N LYS A 158 -9.39 21.36 13.28
CA LYS A 158 -8.40 20.67 14.11
C LYS A 158 -8.91 20.28 15.50
N LYS A 159 -10.10 20.71 15.93
CA LYS A 159 -10.61 20.43 17.28
C LYS A 159 -11.67 19.34 17.24
N MET A 160 -11.25 18.09 17.51
CA MET A 160 -12.16 16.98 17.75
C MET A 160 -12.87 17.13 19.10
N SER A 161 -14.17 16.83 19.15
CA SER A 161 -14.91 16.79 20.40
C SER A 161 -14.54 15.54 21.22
N ALA A 162 -14.79 15.58 22.54
CA ALA A 162 -14.50 14.43 23.40
C ALA A 162 -15.29 13.16 23.01
N SER A 163 -16.52 13.32 22.52
CA SER A 163 -17.35 12.21 22.03
C SER A 163 -16.81 11.64 20.71
N ASP A 164 -16.26 12.47 19.83
CA ASP A 164 -15.58 11.99 18.62
C ASP A 164 -14.35 11.15 18.96
N THR A 165 -13.54 11.63 19.91
CA THR A 165 -12.37 10.89 20.40
C THR A 165 -12.77 9.53 20.96
N GLU A 166 -13.82 9.48 21.79
CA GLU A 166 -14.31 8.24 22.38
C GLU A 166 -14.72 7.21 21.31
N ILE A 167 -15.52 7.63 20.32
CA ILE A 167 -15.99 6.75 19.25
C ILE A 167 -14.82 6.25 18.40
N ILE A 168 -13.87 7.13 18.05
CA ILE A 168 -12.69 6.75 17.25
C ILE A 168 -11.84 5.72 17.99
N LEU A 169 -11.66 5.87 19.31
CA LEU A 169 -10.92 4.90 20.11
C LEU A 169 -11.65 3.55 20.25
N LYS A 170 -12.98 3.56 20.38
CA LYS A 170 -13.79 2.33 20.35
C LYS A 170 -13.65 1.61 19.00
N LEU A 171 -13.74 2.35 17.88
CA LEU A 171 -13.53 1.81 16.54
C LEU A 171 -12.09 1.32 16.34
N GLY A 172 -11.09 2.01 16.88
CA GLY A 172 -9.70 1.56 16.87
C GLY A 172 -9.48 0.28 17.67
N THR A 173 -10.17 0.13 18.81
CA THR A 173 -10.17 -1.11 19.60
C THR A 173 -10.76 -2.27 18.80
N LEU A 174 -11.94 -2.06 18.19
CA LEU A 174 -12.57 -3.04 17.31
C LEU A 174 -11.63 -3.40 16.15
N ALA A 175 -11.06 -2.40 15.49
CA ALA A 175 -10.17 -2.56 14.34
C ALA A 175 -8.95 -3.41 14.70
N PHE A 176 -8.29 -3.13 15.83
CA PHE A 176 -7.12 -3.87 16.30
C PHE A 176 -7.44 -5.33 16.60
N ARG A 177 -8.47 -5.60 17.42
CA ARG A 177 -8.86 -6.97 17.77
C ARG A 177 -9.23 -7.79 16.55
N GLN A 178 -9.96 -7.18 15.62
CA GLN A 178 -10.36 -7.86 14.40
C GLN A 178 -9.19 -8.02 13.44
N LEU A 179 -8.23 -7.10 13.40
CA LEU A 179 -7.00 -7.27 12.63
C LEU A 179 -6.19 -8.46 13.14
N GLU A 180 -6.06 -8.64 14.47
CA GLU A 180 -5.39 -9.79 15.08
C GLU A 180 -6.08 -11.11 14.74
N LYS A 181 -7.42 -11.12 14.72
CA LYS A 181 -8.22 -12.28 14.31
C LYS A 181 -8.18 -12.53 12.79
N GLY A 182 -7.64 -11.61 11.98
CA GLY A 182 -7.64 -11.69 10.51
C GLY A 182 -9.01 -11.39 9.87
N ASN A 183 -9.80 -10.57 10.56
CA ASN A 183 -11.22 -10.38 10.32
C ASN A 183 -11.53 -9.08 9.58
N LEU A 184 -12.34 -9.18 8.51
CA LEU A 184 -12.83 -8.02 7.72
C LEU A 184 -14.30 -7.66 7.96
N ILE A 185 -15.11 -8.65 8.35
CA ILE A 185 -16.54 -8.50 8.64
C ILE A 185 -16.78 -8.82 10.12
N PHE A 186 -17.58 -8.01 10.79
CA PHE A 186 -17.86 -8.04 12.22
C PHE A 186 -19.35 -8.26 12.44
N TYR A 187 -19.68 -8.92 13.54
CA TYR A 187 -21.06 -9.15 13.96
C TYR A 187 -21.38 -8.29 15.19
N GLU A 188 -22.64 -8.25 15.62
CA GLU A 188 -23.04 -7.47 16.79
C GLU A 188 -22.25 -7.83 18.05
N GLU A 189 -21.88 -9.10 18.23
CA GLU A 189 -21.07 -9.56 19.36
C GLU A 189 -19.68 -8.90 19.35
N ASP A 190 -19.06 -8.78 18.18
CA ASP A 190 -17.74 -8.15 18.03
C ASP A 190 -17.79 -6.65 18.42
N LEU A 191 -18.90 -5.98 18.12
CA LEU A 191 -19.15 -4.58 18.51
C LEU A 191 -19.30 -4.46 20.04
N ARG A 192 -20.12 -5.32 20.64
CA ARG A 192 -20.37 -5.33 22.08
C ARG A 192 -19.11 -5.66 22.87
N GLU A 193 -18.29 -6.60 22.39
CA GLU A 193 -16.98 -6.90 22.97
C GLU A 193 -16.08 -5.64 22.99
N SER A 194 -16.22 -4.76 22.01
CA SER A 194 -15.44 -3.53 21.86
C SER A 194 -16.12 -2.30 22.47
N SER A 195 -17.14 -2.50 23.30
CA SER A 195 -17.91 -1.45 23.98
C SER A 195 -18.61 -0.47 23.03
N ILE A 196 -18.98 -0.92 21.83
CA ILE A 196 -19.78 -0.17 20.86
C ILE A 196 -21.22 -0.64 20.95
N ASP A 197 -22.13 0.28 21.21
CA ASP A 197 -23.57 -0.02 21.18
C ASP A 197 -24.04 -0.21 19.73
N VAL A 198 -24.90 -1.20 19.48
CA VAL A 198 -25.37 -1.54 18.11
C VAL A 198 -26.16 -0.39 17.48
N SER A 199 -26.91 0.37 18.28
CA SER A 199 -27.63 1.54 17.79
C SER A 199 -26.67 2.69 17.47
N GLU A 200 -25.62 2.89 18.29
CA GLU A 200 -24.54 3.83 18.02
C GLU A 200 -23.75 3.47 16.76
N ALA A 201 -23.48 2.17 16.54
CA ALA A 201 -22.83 1.65 15.33
C ALA A 201 -23.67 1.88 14.07
N SER A 202 -24.98 1.63 14.16
CA SER A 202 -25.92 1.85 13.06
C SER A 202 -25.97 3.33 12.67
N VAL A 203 -26.03 4.21 13.68
CA VAL A 203 -25.94 5.66 13.50
C VAL A 203 -24.61 6.03 12.86
N TYR A 204 -23.48 5.57 13.39
CA TYR A 204 -22.17 5.91 12.86
C TYR A 204 -21.99 5.43 11.41
N SER A 205 -22.43 4.22 11.08
CA SER A 205 -22.44 3.67 9.72
C SER A 205 -23.23 4.56 8.75
N GLY A 206 -24.40 5.05 9.15
CA GLY A 206 -25.22 5.92 8.31
C GLY A 206 -24.61 7.31 8.02
N VAL A 207 -23.56 7.70 8.73
CA VAL A 207 -23.08 9.09 8.78
C VAL A 207 -21.64 9.20 8.35
N CYS A 208 -20.82 8.28 8.85
CA CYS A 208 -19.44 8.02 8.50
C CYS A 208 -19.38 6.82 7.55
N THR A 209 -20.22 6.83 6.52
CA THR A 209 -20.33 5.80 5.47
C THR A 209 -19.01 5.49 4.77
N GLU A 210 -18.05 6.42 4.85
CA GLU A 210 -16.71 6.34 4.26
C GLU A 210 -15.68 5.69 5.20
N ILE A 211 -16.02 5.43 6.46
CA ILE A 211 -15.17 4.76 7.45
C ILE A 211 -15.74 3.37 7.78
N PHE A 212 -17.02 3.32 8.15
CA PHE A 212 -17.67 2.15 8.72
C PHE A 212 -19.02 1.92 8.05
N LYS A 213 -19.34 0.66 7.76
CA LYS A 213 -20.55 0.26 7.04
C LYS A 213 -21.28 -0.84 7.77
N GLU A 214 -22.60 -0.73 7.75
CA GLU A 214 -23.56 -1.76 8.07
C GLU A 214 -24.13 -2.29 6.75
N GLU A 215 -24.11 -3.61 6.58
CA GLU A 215 -24.74 -4.31 5.48
C GLU A 215 -25.74 -5.33 6.02
N CYS A 216 -26.82 -5.56 5.28
CA CYS A 216 -27.81 -6.59 5.61
C CYS A 216 -27.42 -7.89 4.91
N GLY A 217 -27.15 -8.94 5.71
CA GLY A 217 -26.93 -10.29 5.23
C GLY A 217 -28.21 -10.93 4.68
N LEU A 218 -28.05 -12.13 4.11
CA LEU A 218 -29.14 -12.89 3.45
C LEU A 218 -30.31 -13.21 4.41
N ASP A 219 -30.05 -13.38 5.71
CA ASP A 219 -31.05 -13.70 6.74
C ASP A 219 -31.48 -12.48 7.59
N GLN A 220 -31.33 -11.25 7.06
CA GLN A 220 -31.55 -10.00 7.81
C GLN A 220 -30.59 -9.77 8.99
N GLU A 221 -29.59 -10.64 9.20
CA GLU A 221 -28.51 -10.38 10.14
C GLU A 221 -27.68 -9.18 9.68
N LYS A 222 -27.45 -8.24 10.60
CA LYS A 222 -26.61 -7.08 10.36
C LYS A 222 -25.15 -7.48 10.46
N VAL A 223 -24.40 -7.19 9.42
CA VAL A 223 -22.94 -7.34 9.41
C VAL A 223 -22.29 -5.99 9.26
N TYR A 224 -21.11 -5.85 9.84
CA TYR A 224 -20.38 -4.59 9.89
C TYR A 224 -19.00 -4.74 9.27
N CYS A 225 -18.50 -3.71 8.61
CA CYS A 225 -17.12 -3.70 8.10
C CYS A 225 -16.58 -2.28 8.04
N PHE A 226 -15.26 -2.15 8.01
CA PHE A 226 -14.65 -0.90 7.54
C PHE A 226 -14.72 -0.86 6.02
N VAL A 227 -14.88 0.34 5.45
CA VAL A 227 -14.99 0.52 3.98
C VAL A 227 -13.82 -0.10 3.23
N HIS A 228 -12.64 -0.08 3.84
CA HIS A 228 -11.46 -0.75 3.33
C HIS A 228 -10.55 -1.20 4.47
N LEU A 229 -9.82 -2.30 4.26
CA LEU A 229 -8.88 -2.87 5.24
C LEU A 229 -7.83 -1.84 5.71
N SER A 230 -7.37 -0.96 4.82
CA SER A 230 -6.40 0.07 5.21
C SER A 230 -6.94 1.07 6.25
N ILE A 231 -8.26 1.31 6.29
CA ILE A 231 -8.90 2.14 7.31
C ILE A 231 -8.88 1.39 8.65
N GLN A 232 -9.19 0.08 8.62
CA GLN A 232 -9.06 -0.79 9.80
C GLN A 232 -7.63 -0.80 10.32
N GLU A 233 -6.63 -0.98 9.46
CA GLU A 233 -5.21 -0.99 9.85
C GLU A 233 -4.76 0.36 10.42
N TYR A 234 -5.22 1.48 9.86
CA TYR A 234 -4.93 2.81 10.38
C TYR A 234 -5.55 3.04 11.78
N LEU A 235 -6.84 2.71 11.96
CA LEU A 235 -7.52 2.87 13.24
C LEU A 235 -6.95 1.93 14.31
N ALA A 236 -6.55 0.71 13.93
CA ALA A 236 -5.83 -0.20 14.79
C ALA A 236 -4.49 0.40 15.24
N ALA A 237 -3.71 0.95 14.31
CA ALA A 237 -2.44 1.59 14.62
C ALA A 237 -2.62 2.80 15.56
N LEU A 238 -3.65 3.62 15.32
CA LEU A 238 -4.00 4.75 16.18
C LEU A 238 -4.34 4.30 17.61
N PHE A 239 -5.14 3.24 17.77
CA PHE A 239 -5.45 2.66 19.07
C PHE A 239 -4.21 2.14 19.80
N VAL A 240 -3.37 1.35 19.10
CA VAL A 240 -2.14 0.80 19.68
C VAL A 240 -1.19 1.91 20.12
N PHE A 241 -1.04 2.96 19.30
CA PHE A 241 -0.25 4.12 19.62
C PHE A 241 -0.81 4.87 20.84
N HIS A 242 -2.12 5.12 20.86
CA HIS A 242 -2.81 5.76 21.99
C HIS A 242 -2.61 4.99 23.29
N SER A 243 -2.83 3.66 23.31
CA SER A 243 -2.63 2.85 24.51
C SER A 243 -1.18 2.88 25.01
N CYS A 244 -0.19 2.99 24.12
CA CYS A 244 1.20 3.14 24.55
C CYS A 244 1.47 4.52 25.16
N VAL A 245 1.03 5.58 24.48
CA VAL A 245 1.40 6.97 24.82
C VAL A 245 0.59 7.50 26.00
N ASN A 246 -0.73 7.28 25.99
CA ASN A 246 -1.64 7.84 27.00
C ASN A 246 -1.88 6.87 28.17
N GLU A 247 -1.89 5.54 27.92
CA GLU A 247 -2.22 4.54 28.95
C GLU A 247 -0.98 3.77 29.46
N ASN A 248 0.21 4.06 28.91
CA ASN A 248 1.46 3.37 29.24
C ASN A 248 1.38 1.84 29.08
N ARG A 249 0.68 1.37 28.05
CA ARG A 249 0.39 -0.05 27.80
C ARG A 249 0.83 -0.48 26.40
N ASN A 250 1.69 -1.49 26.32
CA ASN A 250 2.01 -2.15 25.05
C ASN A 250 1.04 -3.32 24.79
N VAL A 251 -0.01 -3.06 23.99
CA VAL A 251 -1.02 -4.07 23.66
C VAL A 251 -0.55 -5.16 22.70
N LEU A 252 0.65 -5.02 22.09
CA LEU A 252 1.22 -6.03 21.18
C LEU A 252 1.94 -7.18 21.92
N ARG A 253 2.17 -7.04 23.22
CA ARG A 253 2.78 -8.10 24.05
C ARG A 253 1.72 -8.76 24.91
N ALA A 254 1.44 -10.03 24.63
CA ALA A 254 0.45 -10.82 25.37
C ALA A 254 0.84 -11.14 26.84
N GLU A 255 2.09 -10.92 27.25
CA GLU A 255 2.62 -11.45 28.52
C GLU A 255 3.05 -10.42 29.59
N GLU A 256 2.93 -9.10 29.37
CA GLU A 256 3.24 -8.12 30.42
C GLU A 256 1.95 -7.60 31.09
N SER A 257 1.25 -8.51 31.77
CA SER A 257 0.14 -8.22 32.69
C SER A 257 0.63 -7.83 34.09
N LYS A 258 1.80 -7.19 34.19
CA LYS A 258 2.23 -6.50 35.40
C LYS A 258 2.54 -5.07 35.01
N PRO A 259 1.96 -4.07 35.70
CA PRO A 259 2.49 -2.72 35.60
C PRO A 259 3.93 -2.78 36.12
N HIS A 260 4.91 -2.85 35.24
CA HIS A 260 6.25 -2.46 35.62
C HIS A 260 6.18 -0.98 36.02
N SER A 261 6.93 -0.60 37.06
CA SER A 261 7.04 0.80 37.49
C SER A 261 7.59 1.73 36.42
N ASP A 262 8.11 1.13 35.34
CA ASP A 262 8.86 1.81 34.30
C ASP A 262 7.95 2.10 33.11
N ARG A 263 8.04 3.33 32.61
CA ARG A 263 7.29 3.81 31.46
C ARG A 263 7.69 3.00 30.22
N VAL A 264 6.72 2.44 29.51
CA VAL A 264 6.92 1.74 28.24
C VAL A 264 7.61 2.68 27.26
N GLN A 265 8.77 2.29 26.74
CA GLN A 265 9.46 3.09 25.74
C GLN A 265 8.80 2.90 24.37
N LEU A 266 8.59 3.99 23.65
CA LEU A 266 8.00 3.94 22.30
C LEU A 266 8.83 3.07 21.33
N SER A 267 10.15 3.07 21.49
CA SER A 267 11.07 2.19 20.74
C SER A 267 10.81 0.69 20.99
N GLU A 268 10.34 0.30 22.18
CA GLU A 268 9.99 -1.09 22.50
C GLU A 268 8.67 -1.52 21.85
N LEU A 269 7.69 -0.60 21.80
CA LEU A 269 6.46 -0.80 21.04
C LEU A 269 6.79 -1.03 19.56
N HIS A 270 7.55 -0.10 18.96
CA HIS A 270 7.94 -0.20 17.54
C HIS A 270 8.70 -1.49 17.25
N ARG A 271 9.65 -1.86 18.12
CA ARG A 271 10.39 -3.12 17.98
C ARG A 271 9.46 -4.33 17.97
N SER A 272 8.49 -4.37 18.89
CA SER A 272 7.50 -5.44 18.98
C SER A 272 6.64 -5.51 17.71
N ALA A 273 6.20 -4.35 17.20
CA ALA A 273 5.43 -4.27 15.97
C ALA A 273 6.22 -4.71 14.72
N VAL A 274 7.48 -4.28 14.59
CA VAL A 274 8.38 -4.69 13.49
C VAL A 274 8.59 -6.20 13.51
N ASP A 275 8.90 -6.79 14.67
CA ASP A 275 9.08 -8.24 14.80
C ASP A 275 7.80 -9.01 14.46
N GLN A 276 6.62 -8.53 14.87
CA GLN A 276 5.35 -9.18 14.57
C GLN A 276 5.00 -9.09 13.07
N ALA A 277 5.24 -7.95 12.42
CA ALA A 277 5.03 -7.79 10.99
C ALA A 277 5.97 -8.67 10.15
N LEU A 278 7.24 -8.80 10.53
CA LEU A 278 8.18 -9.69 9.85
C LEU A 278 7.82 -11.17 10.01
N ARG A 279 7.23 -11.58 11.15
CA ARG A 279 6.73 -12.95 11.37
C ARG A 279 5.46 -13.28 10.60
N SER A 280 4.67 -12.26 10.22
CA SER A 280 3.42 -12.43 9.48
C SER A 280 3.69 -12.99 8.09
N LYS A 281 3.26 -14.22 7.77
CA LYS A 281 3.59 -14.87 6.48
C LYS A 281 3.04 -14.16 5.23
N ASN A 282 1.93 -13.45 5.35
CA ASN A 282 1.19 -12.85 4.22
C ASN A 282 1.21 -11.31 4.20
N GLY A 283 1.98 -10.67 5.10
CA GLY A 283 2.13 -9.21 5.10
C GLY A 283 0.91 -8.47 5.65
N HIS A 284 -0.05 -9.16 6.29
CA HIS A 284 -1.29 -8.52 6.76
C HIS A 284 -1.13 -7.46 7.86
N LEU A 285 0.10 -7.24 8.36
CA LEU A 285 0.42 -6.19 9.34
C LEU A 285 1.33 -5.11 8.75
N ASP A 286 1.66 -5.19 7.45
CA ASP A 286 2.64 -4.31 6.83
C ASP A 286 2.13 -2.86 6.80
N LEU A 287 0.86 -2.65 6.43
CA LEU A 287 0.28 -1.31 6.39
C LEU A 287 -0.03 -0.78 7.79
N PHE A 288 -0.50 -1.64 8.70
CA PHE A 288 -0.61 -1.32 10.13
C PHE A 288 0.72 -0.80 10.72
N LEU A 289 1.84 -1.50 10.45
CA LEU A 289 3.15 -1.09 10.94
C LEU A 289 3.56 0.27 10.41
N ARG A 290 3.34 0.52 9.11
CA ARG A 290 3.62 1.82 8.48
C ARG A 290 2.89 2.96 9.19
N PHE A 291 1.58 2.79 9.44
CA PHE A 291 0.79 3.77 10.16
C PHE A 291 1.26 3.97 11.59
N LEU A 292 1.55 2.88 12.30
CA LEU A 292 2.01 2.94 13.69
C LEU A 292 3.31 3.76 13.82
N LEU A 293 4.24 3.56 12.89
CA LEU A 293 5.49 4.31 12.86
C LEU A 293 5.29 5.76 12.44
N GLY A 294 4.44 6.04 11.45
CA GLY A 294 4.13 7.40 11.04
C GLY A 294 3.50 8.23 12.16
N LEU A 295 2.60 7.65 12.96
CA LEU A 295 1.96 8.31 14.12
C LEU A 295 2.97 8.80 15.17
N SER A 296 4.20 8.29 15.15
CA SER A 296 5.28 8.69 16.07
C SER A 296 5.91 10.04 15.71
N LEU A 297 5.61 10.59 14.54
CA LEU A 297 6.06 11.93 14.14
C LEU A 297 5.26 13.02 14.87
N GLU A 298 5.98 14.03 15.36
CA GLU A 298 5.41 15.16 16.07
C GLU A 298 4.42 15.96 15.20
N SER A 299 4.69 16.09 13.91
CA SER A 299 3.78 16.74 12.95
C SER A 299 2.41 16.08 12.95
N ILE A 300 2.35 14.74 12.97
CA ILE A 300 1.09 13.99 12.98
C ILE A 300 0.43 14.04 14.36
N GLN A 301 1.20 13.94 15.44
CA GLN A 301 0.67 14.06 16.80
C GLN A 301 0.01 15.42 17.04
N SER A 302 0.60 16.51 16.51
CA SER A 302 0.03 17.85 16.59
C SER A 302 -1.33 17.98 15.90
N LEU A 303 -1.59 17.19 14.85
CA LEU A 303 -2.89 17.14 14.18
C LEU A 303 -3.94 16.37 15.00
N LEU A 304 -3.50 15.46 15.87
CA LEU A 304 -4.32 14.57 16.67
C LEU A 304 -4.36 14.96 18.15
N GLY A 305 -4.08 16.21 18.51
CA GLY A 305 -3.99 16.67 19.90
C GLY A 305 -5.25 16.47 20.76
N GLY A 306 -6.42 16.20 20.15
CA GLY A 306 -7.64 15.79 20.86
C GLY A 306 -7.72 14.30 21.21
N ILE A 307 -6.85 13.47 20.64
CA ILE A 307 -6.76 12.01 20.87
C ILE A 307 -5.45 11.68 21.59
N LEU A 308 -4.34 12.23 21.10
CA LEU A 308 -2.99 11.92 21.58
C LEU A 308 -2.52 13.06 22.48
N THR A 309 -1.97 12.71 23.64
CA THR A 309 -1.25 13.70 24.45
C THR A 309 0.05 14.06 23.74
N GLU A 310 0.45 15.33 23.76
CA GLU A 310 1.77 15.76 23.27
C GLU A 310 2.85 15.09 24.11
N THR A 311 3.24 13.90 23.71
CA THR A 311 4.55 13.38 24.02
C THR A 311 5.52 14.15 23.16
N GLY A 312 6.35 15.01 23.76
CA GLY A 312 7.58 15.45 23.09
C GLY A 312 8.29 14.22 22.58
N SER A 313 8.08 13.90 21.30
CA SER A 313 8.50 12.66 20.68
C SER A 313 10.00 12.64 20.81
N ARG A 314 10.52 11.81 21.72
CA ARG A 314 11.93 11.83 22.04
C ARG A 314 12.65 11.37 20.78
N SER A 315 13.32 12.29 20.09
CA SER A 315 14.13 12.02 18.89
C SER A 315 14.94 10.73 19.04
N GLU A 316 15.45 10.46 20.24
CA GLU A 316 16.14 9.24 20.64
C GLU A 316 15.35 7.93 20.37
N SER A 317 14.04 7.89 20.64
CA SER A 317 13.22 6.68 20.41
C SER A 317 12.98 6.42 18.93
N ILE A 318 12.79 7.48 18.13
CA ILE A 318 12.69 7.36 16.68
C ILE A 318 14.04 6.89 16.11
N GLU A 319 15.15 7.48 16.56
CA GLU A 319 16.49 7.08 16.10
C GLU A 319 16.79 5.61 16.40
N LYS A 320 16.49 5.15 17.63
CA LYS A 320 16.59 3.71 17.98
C LYS A 320 15.74 2.83 17.07
N THR A 321 14.53 3.29 16.72
CA THR A 321 13.62 2.57 15.83
C THR A 321 14.19 2.49 14.41
N VAL A 322 14.69 3.60 13.86
CA VAL A 322 15.33 3.66 12.55
C VAL A 322 16.53 2.71 12.48
N GLN A 323 17.42 2.75 13.48
CA GLN A 323 18.57 1.85 13.53
C GLN A 323 18.15 0.38 13.59
N TYR A 324 17.08 0.08 14.33
CA TYR A 324 16.54 -1.27 14.41
C TYR A 324 15.97 -1.74 13.06
N ILE A 325 15.22 -0.91 12.36
CA ILE A 325 14.69 -1.23 11.02
C ILE A 325 15.84 -1.43 10.03
N LYS A 326 16.88 -0.57 10.05
CA LYS A 326 18.08 -0.73 9.23
C LYS A 326 18.78 -2.07 9.48
N MET A 327 18.91 -2.47 10.74
CA MET A 327 19.45 -3.78 11.11
C MET A 327 18.61 -4.91 10.51
N LYS A 328 17.29 -4.85 10.64
CA LYS A 328 16.37 -5.86 10.07
C LYS A 328 16.44 -5.94 8.55
N ILE A 329 16.58 -4.82 7.84
CA ILE A 329 16.77 -4.81 6.39
C ILE A 329 18.02 -5.59 5.97
N ARG A 330 19.09 -5.54 6.77
CA ARG A 330 20.35 -6.26 6.48
C ARG A 330 20.24 -7.77 6.74
N GLU A 331 19.36 -8.18 7.65
CA GLU A 331 19.14 -9.58 8.04
C GLU A 331 18.07 -10.28 7.20
N GLU A 332 17.11 -9.52 6.68
CA GLU A 332 15.97 -10.05 5.92
C GLU A 332 16.37 -10.51 4.51
N SER A 333 15.73 -11.56 4.03
CA SER A 333 15.93 -12.17 2.71
C SER A 333 14.77 -11.94 1.75
N SER A 334 13.55 -11.76 2.27
CA SER A 334 12.36 -11.53 1.47
C SER A 334 12.31 -10.10 0.92
N ALA A 335 12.26 -9.99 -0.41
CA ALA A 335 12.15 -8.70 -1.10
C ALA A 335 10.92 -7.91 -0.65
N GLU A 336 9.76 -8.57 -0.50
CA GLU A 336 8.52 -7.93 -0.07
C GLU A 336 8.65 -7.32 1.33
N ARG A 337 9.33 -8.02 2.24
CA ARG A 337 9.57 -7.55 3.62
C ARG A 337 10.55 -6.41 3.68
N ILE A 338 11.63 -6.51 2.91
CA ILE A 338 12.60 -5.42 2.76
C ILE A 338 11.89 -4.17 2.23
N ILE A 339 11.08 -4.31 1.17
CA ILE A 339 10.29 -3.21 0.59
C ILE A 339 9.36 -2.58 1.64
N ASN A 340 8.67 -3.39 2.45
CA ASN A 340 7.84 -2.86 3.53
C ASN A 340 8.67 -2.10 4.58
N MET A 341 9.86 -2.59 4.95
CA MET A 341 10.75 -1.88 5.88
C MET A 341 11.23 -0.54 5.29
N PHE A 342 11.46 -0.46 3.99
CA PHE A 342 11.74 0.82 3.32
C PHE A 342 10.56 1.78 3.37
N HIS A 343 9.34 1.29 3.18
CA HIS A 343 8.15 2.11 3.41
C HIS A 343 8.05 2.61 4.85
N CYS A 344 8.39 1.77 5.84
CA CYS A 344 8.41 2.16 7.25
C CYS A 344 9.41 3.28 7.54
N LEU A 345 10.62 3.23 6.95
CA LEU A 345 11.59 4.32 7.04
C LEU A 345 11.07 5.61 6.39
N SER A 346 10.39 5.48 5.24
CA SER A 346 9.78 6.63 4.55
C SER A 346 8.67 7.28 5.39
N GLU A 347 7.84 6.51 6.11
CA GLU A 347 6.83 7.08 7.03
C GLU A 347 7.48 7.79 8.24
N LEU A 348 8.72 7.43 8.60
CA LEU A 348 9.53 8.10 9.63
C LEU A 348 10.36 9.28 9.08
N ASN A 349 10.17 9.66 7.80
CA ASN A 349 10.97 10.66 7.09
C ASN A 349 12.49 10.35 7.06
N ASP A 350 12.88 9.08 7.15
CA ASP A 350 14.28 8.65 7.03
C ASP A 350 14.57 8.15 5.60
N ASN A 351 15.41 8.91 4.88
CA ASN A 351 15.89 8.55 3.54
C ASN A 351 17.34 8.06 3.53
N SER A 352 17.95 7.90 4.71
CA SER A 352 19.39 7.69 4.82
C SER A 352 19.86 6.37 4.19
N VAL A 353 19.05 5.32 4.19
CA VAL A 353 19.39 4.05 3.52
C VAL A 353 19.40 4.22 2.00
N VAL A 354 18.50 5.04 1.45
CA VAL A 354 18.47 5.36 0.02
C VAL A 354 19.77 6.07 -0.35
N GLU A 355 20.17 7.06 0.45
CA GLU A 355 21.42 7.80 0.27
C GLU A 355 22.66 6.90 0.39
N GLU A 356 22.70 5.99 1.38
CA GLU A 356 23.77 4.99 1.55
C GLU A 356 23.92 4.08 0.31
N ILE A 357 22.80 3.61 -0.25
CA ILE A 357 22.77 2.79 -1.46
C ILE A 357 23.23 3.60 -2.67
N GLN A 358 22.72 4.82 -2.85
CA GLN A 358 23.13 5.69 -3.96
C GLN A 358 24.62 6.04 -3.91
N ASN A 359 25.17 6.32 -2.73
CA ASN A 359 26.59 6.55 -2.53
C ASN A 359 27.42 5.29 -2.82
N SER A 360 26.91 4.11 -2.47
CA SER A 360 27.53 2.82 -2.80
C SER A 360 27.54 2.55 -4.31
N LEU A 361 26.49 2.95 -5.04
CA LEU A 361 26.42 2.88 -6.49
C LEU A 361 27.41 3.83 -7.16
N ARG A 362 27.46 5.09 -6.72
CA ARG A 362 28.41 6.10 -7.22
C ARG A 362 29.86 5.69 -7.01
N SER A 363 30.15 5.03 -5.89
CA SER A 363 31.50 4.55 -5.55
C SER A 363 31.84 3.17 -6.14
N GLY A 364 30.93 2.52 -6.86
CA GLY A 364 31.14 1.22 -7.49
C GLY A 364 31.19 0.01 -6.55
N LYS A 365 30.99 0.22 -5.23
CA LYS A 365 31.14 -0.81 -4.18
C LYS A 365 30.10 -1.94 -4.24
N LEU A 366 28.94 -1.69 -4.85
CA LEU A 366 27.88 -2.70 -4.99
C LEU A 366 28.23 -3.83 -5.99
N SER A 367 29.30 -3.67 -6.77
CA SER A 367 29.74 -4.69 -7.74
C SER A 367 30.44 -5.90 -7.10
N ASP A 368 30.93 -5.76 -5.85
CA ASP A 368 31.73 -6.79 -5.18
C ASP A 368 30.92 -8.01 -4.70
N LYS A 369 29.61 -7.84 -4.47
CA LYS A 369 28.72 -8.91 -3.99
C LYS A 369 27.68 -9.24 -5.05
N LYS A 370 27.55 -10.52 -5.38
CA LYS A 370 26.49 -11.00 -6.27
C LYS A 370 25.13 -10.82 -5.59
N LEU A 371 24.23 -10.07 -6.23
CA LEU A 371 22.86 -9.87 -5.80
C LEU A 371 21.98 -10.98 -6.35
N GLU A 372 21.18 -11.58 -5.49
CA GLU A 372 20.13 -12.50 -5.91
C GLU A 372 18.95 -11.75 -6.54
N PRO A 373 18.17 -12.38 -7.44
CA PRO A 373 17.06 -11.72 -8.09
C PRO A 373 16.10 -11.02 -7.13
N ASP A 374 15.81 -11.55 -5.94
CA ASP A 374 14.86 -10.94 -5.00
C ASP A 374 15.43 -9.65 -4.40
N GLN A 375 16.73 -9.63 -4.12
CA GLN A 375 17.45 -8.44 -3.68
C GLN A 375 17.43 -7.35 -4.75
N CYS A 376 17.48 -7.74 -6.03
CA CYS A 376 17.31 -6.80 -7.15
C CYS A 376 15.92 -6.15 -7.17
N SER A 377 14.84 -6.86 -6.79
CA SER A 377 13.51 -6.25 -6.67
C SER A 377 13.47 -5.18 -5.58
N ALA A 378 14.03 -5.50 -4.41
CA ALA A 378 14.11 -4.55 -3.30
C ALA A 378 14.95 -3.32 -3.67
N LEU A 379 16.11 -3.53 -4.29
CA LEU A 379 16.96 -2.44 -4.77
C LEU A 379 16.26 -1.58 -5.83
N ALA A 380 15.56 -2.22 -6.79
CA ALA A 380 14.81 -1.51 -7.81
C ALA A 380 13.73 -0.62 -7.19
N PHE A 381 13.03 -1.15 -6.20
CA PHE A 381 12.02 -0.42 -5.45
C PHE A 381 12.64 0.79 -4.74
N VAL A 382 13.73 0.63 -3.98
CA VAL A 382 14.41 1.74 -3.29
C VAL A 382 14.79 2.87 -4.25
N LEU A 383 15.43 2.52 -5.36
CA LEU A 383 15.86 3.50 -6.36
C LEU A 383 14.67 4.17 -7.06
N LEU A 384 13.55 3.46 -7.18
CA LEU A 384 12.29 4.01 -7.68
C LEU A 384 11.61 4.93 -6.68
N MET A 385 11.77 4.72 -5.38
CA MET A 385 11.17 5.53 -4.33
C MET A 385 11.95 6.82 -4.06
N SER A 386 13.23 6.86 -4.43
CA SER A 386 14.07 8.05 -4.27
C SER A 386 13.51 9.25 -5.04
N GLU A 387 13.42 10.40 -4.36
CA GLU A 387 13.12 11.68 -5.01
C GLU A 387 14.28 12.17 -5.89
N GLU A 388 15.50 11.71 -5.62
CA GLU A 388 16.67 12.03 -6.42
C GLU A 388 16.70 11.20 -7.71
N VAL A 389 16.73 11.91 -8.84
CA VAL A 389 16.88 11.30 -10.16
C VAL A 389 18.33 10.88 -10.39
N LEU A 390 18.54 9.62 -10.76
CA LEU A 390 19.86 9.09 -11.10
C LEU A 390 20.35 9.66 -12.45
N ASP A 391 21.61 10.10 -12.53
CA ASP A 391 22.15 10.59 -13.80
C ASP A 391 22.34 9.47 -14.82
N GLU A 392 22.85 8.32 -14.38
CA GLU A 392 23.08 7.16 -15.22
C GLU A 392 22.84 5.86 -14.45
N VAL A 393 22.20 4.90 -15.12
CA VAL A 393 22.06 3.53 -14.65
C VAL A 393 22.68 2.61 -15.70
N ASP A 394 23.74 1.89 -15.33
CA ASP A 394 24.31 0.82 -16.15
C ASP A 394 24.04 -0.52 -15.46
N LEU A 395 23.18 -1.34 -16.05
CA LEU A 395 22.80 -2.64 -15.46
C LEU A 395 23.98 -3.59 -15.31
N LYS A 396 25.05 -3.42 -16.11
CA LYS A 396 26.25 -4.27 -16.00
C LYS A 396 27.07 -3.98 -14.75
N THR A 397 26.87 -2.81 -14.11
CA THR A 397 27.54 -2.49 -12.83
C THR A 397 26.95 -3.29 -11.67
N TYR A 398 25.74 -3.84 -11.83
CA TYR A 398 25.10 -4.70 -10.85
C TYR A 398 25.48 -6.15 -11.12
N ASN A 399 26.24 -6.73 -10.19
CA ASN A 399 26.64 -8.13 -10.23
C ASN A 399 25.44 -9.03 -9.89
N THR A 400 24.68 -9.46 -10.90
CA THR A 400 23.51 -10.34 -10.73
C THR A 400 23.25 -11.23 -11.95
N SER A 401 22.27 -12.12 -11.83
CA SER A 401 21.80 -12.96 -12.95
C SER A 401 20.91 -12.18 -13.92
N ALA A 402 20.61 -12.76 -15.09
CA ALA A 402 19.68 -12.16 -16.06
C ALA A 402 18.29 -11.89 -15.45
N ALA A 403 17.82 -12.75 -14.54
CA ALA A 403 16.57 -12.53 -13.81
C ALA A 403 16.65 -11.33 -12.85
N GLY A 404 17.81 -11.10 -12.23
CA GLY A 404 18.07 -9.92 -11.41
C GLY A 404 18.13 -8.64 -12.24
N HIS A 405 18.81 -8.66 -13.40
CA HIS A 405 18.79 -7.52 -14.35
C HIS A 405 17.36 -7.19 -14.81
N GLN A 406 16.54 -8.21 -15.09
CA GLN A 406 15.14 -7.99 -15.43
C GLN A 406 14.36 -7.30 -14.31
N ARG A 407 14.64 -7.64 -13.03
CA ARG A 407 14.01 -7.01 -11.86
C ARG A 407 14.50 -5.59 -11.58
N LEU A 408 15.68 -5.23 -12.07
CA LEU A 408 16.22 -3.86 -12.02
C LEU A 408 15.72 -2.95 -13.14
N LEU A 409 15.17 -3.50 -14.24
CA LEU A 409 14.67 -2.70 -15.37
C LEU A 409 13.74 -1.54 -14.98
N PRO A 410 12.81 -1.68 -14.02
CA PRO A 410 11.93 -0.57 -13.64
C PRO A 410 12.67 0.70 -13.20
N VAL A 411 13.91 0.59 -12.70
CA VAL A 411 14.73 1.73 -12.23
C VAL A 411 14.95 2.79 -13.31
N ILE A 412 14.89 2.43 -14.60
CA ILE A 412 15.04 3.40 -15.70
C ILE A 412 13.98 4.51 -15.69
N ARG A 413 12.86 4.30 -14.98
CA ARG A 413 11.84 5.34 -14.72
C ARG A 413 12.33 6.47 -13.82
N ASN A 414 13.49 6.31 -13.17
CA ASN A 414 14.07 7.30 -12.27
C ASN A 414 15.52 7.68 -12.65
N CYS A 415 15.90 7.53 -13.92
CA CYS A 415 17.22 7.97 -14.39
C CYS A 415 17.17 8.81 -15.67
N ARG A 416 18.21 9.63 -15.91
CA ARG A 416 18.37 10.41 -17.14
C ARG A 416 18.97 9.59 -18.28
N LYS A 417 19.85 8.66 -17.96
CA LYS A 417 20.51 7.76 -18.92
C LYS A 417 20.45 6.31 -18.46
N ALA A 418 20.19 5.38 -19.37
CA ALA A 418 20.17 3.96 -19.09
C ALA A 418 21.03 3.19 -20.11
N LYS A 419 22.06 2.50 -19.61
CA LYS A 419 22.89 1.54 -20.37
C LYS A 419 22.41 0.14 -20.07
N LEU A 420 21.66 -0.42 -21.01
CA LEU A 420 21.08 -1.76 -20.95
C LEU A 420 21.72 -2.69 -21.99
N ASN A 421 22.84 -2.30 -22.58
CA ASN A 421 23.48 -3.04 -23.65
C ASN A 421 24.08 -4.35 -23.15
N ASN A 422 23.93 -5.43 -23.92
CA ASN A 422 24.41 -6.77 -23.57
C ASN A 422 23.91 -7.28 -22.19
N CYS A 423 22.67 -6.97 -21.84
CA CYS A 423 22.05 -7.37 -20.56
C CYS A 423 21.14 -8.60 -20.69
N LYS A 424 21.25 -9.35 -21.80
CA LYS A 424 20.41 -10.53 -22.12
C LYS A 424 18.92 -10.21 -22.07
N LEU A 425 18.55 -8.99 -22.46
CA LEU A 425 17.15 -8.58 -22.53
C LEU A 425 16.43 -9.31 -23.66
N THR A 426 15.13 -9.52 -23.46
CA THR A 426 14.25 -10.21 -24.42
C THR A 426 13.10 -9.28 -24.81
N LYS A 427 12.27 -9.69 -25.78
CA LYS A 427 11.05 -8.95 -26.14
C LYS A 427 10.13 -8.62 -24.94
N LYS A 428 10.12 -9.46 -23.89
CA LYS A 428 9.33 -9.18 -22.66
C LYS A 428 9.85 -7.95 -21.91
N SER A 429 11.16 -7.71 -21.95
CA SER A 429 11.80 -6.53 -21.36
C SER A 429 11.35 -5.24 -22.06
N CYS A 430 11.05 -5.29 -23.37
CA CYS A 430 10.55 -4.15 -24.13
C CYS A 430 9.24 -3.58 -23.58
N ASN A 431 8.34 -4.41 -23.03
CA ASN A 431 7.12 -3.92 -22.37
C ASN A 431 7.42 -3.06 -21.14
N ILE A 432 8.41 -3.45 -20.33
CA ILE A 432 8.82 -2.70 -19.14
C ILE A 432 9.44 -1.36 -19.57
N VAL A 433 10.27 -1.39 -20.61
CA VAL A 433 10.90 -0.19 -21.19
C VAL A 433 9.86 0.74 -21.80
N ALA A 434 8.95 0.23 -22.63
CA ALA A 434 7.86 1.01 -23.21
C ALA A 434 7.00 1.67 -22.13
N SER A 435 6.64 0.92 -21.09
CA SER A 435 5.91 1.45 -19.94
C SER A 435 6.70 2.54 -19.19
N ALA A 436 8.04 2.43 -19.11
CA ALA A 436 8.87 3.48 -18.54
C ALA A 436 8.93 4.74 -19.40
N LEU A 437 8.88 4.62 -20.72
CA LEU A 437 8.81 5.74 -21.66
C LEU A 437 7.45 6.45 -21.62
N GLN A 438 6.38 5.71 -21.29
CA GLN A 438 5.03 6.25 -21.08
C GLN A 438 4.80 6.84 -19.69
N SER A 439 5.78 6.79 -18.79
CA SER A 439 5.65 7.41 -17.48
C SER A 439 5.89 8.92 -17.58
N SER A 440 4.89 9.72 -17.17
CA SER A 440 4.99 11.19 -17.22
C SER A 440 6.18 11.74 -16.41
N ASN A 441 6.56 11.01 -15.36
CA ASN A 441 7.60 11.38 -14.42
C ASN A 441 8.97 10.80 -14.80
N SER A 442 9.06 10.09 -15.94
CA SER A 442 10.34 9.55 -16.40
C SER A 442 11.28 10.68 -16.85
N PRO A 443 12.47 10.80 -16.25
CA PRO A 443 13.48 11.77 -16.66
C PRO A 443 14.38 11.23 -17.78
N LEU A 444 14.14 10.00 -18.27
CA LEU A 444 14.98 9.32 -19.25
C LEU A 444 15.10 10.13 -20.55
N ARG A 445 16.35 10.27 -21.02
CA ARG A 445 16.74 10.99 -22.25
C ARG A 445 17.63 10.15 -23.15
N ASP A 446 18.41 9.23 -22.59
CA ASP A 446 19.36 8.38 -23.32
C ASP A 446 19.16 6.92 -22.93
N LEU A 447 18.94 6.05 -23.91
CA LEU A 447 18.69 4.64 -23.69
C LEU A 447 19.50 3.81 -24.68
N ASP A 448 20.45 3.02 -24.18
CA ASP A 448 21.20 2.06 -24.99
C ASP A 448 20.70 0.63 -24.74
N LEU A 449 20.04 0.05 -25.73
CA LEU A 449 19.55 -1.34 -25.74
C LEU A 449 20.41 -2.25 -26.64
N SER A 450 21.53 -1.77 -27.15
CA SER A 450 22.34 -2.48 -28.14
C SER A 450 22.81 -3.86 -27.64
N TYR A 451 23.11 -4.79 -28.54
CA TYR A 451 23.58 -6.14 -28.22
C TYR A 451 22.59 -6.96 -27.36
N ASN A 452 21.28 -6.79 -27.56
CA ASN A 452 20.24 -7.64 -26.95
C ASN A 452 19.40 -8.29 -28.05
N ASN A 453 18.99 -9.55 -27.89
CA ASN A 453 18.18 -10.23 -28.90
C ASN A 453 16.69 -9.85 -28.78
N LEU A 454 16.35 -8.61 -29.17
CA LEU A 454 15.01 -8.06 -29.08
C LEU A 454 14.12 -8.52 -30.24
N GLY A 455 14.70 -8.55 -31.45
CA GLY A 455 13.97 -8.78 -32.71
C GLY A 455 12.95 -7.68 -33.03
N ASP A 456 12.34 -7.76 -34.21
CA ASP A 456 11.38 -6.76 -34.70
C ASP A 456 10.16 -6.64 -33.77
N SER A 457 9.66 -7.76 -33.24
CA SER A 457 8.58 -7.77 -32.25
C SER A 457 8.93 -7.04 -30.94
N GLY A 458 10.22 -6.99 -30.57
CA GLY A 458 10.67 -6.20 -29.42
C GLY A 458 10.61 -4.70 -29.72
N VAL A 459 10.94 -4.29 -30.94
CA VAL A 459 10.85 -2.90 -31.40
C VAL A 459 9.39 -2.45 -31.49
N GLU A 460 8.50 -3.27 -32.04
CA GLU A 460 7.06 -3.00 -32.09
C GLU A 460 6.48 -2.64 -30.71
N LEU A 461 6.88 -3.37 -29.66
CA LEU A 461 6.48 -3.07 -28.28
C LEU A 461 7.08 -1.75 -27.77
N LEU A 462 8.32 -1.43 -28.14
CA LEU A 462 8.96 -0.15 -27.78
C LEU A 462 8.27 1.03 -28.45
N CYS A 463 7.77 0.87 -29.68
CA CYS A 463 7.12 1.95 -30.43
C CYS A 463 5.89 2.49 -29.71
N ALA A 464 5.13 1.66 -29.00
CA ALA A 464 4.03 2.13 -28.13
C ALA A 464 4.51 3.15 -27.08
N GLY A 465 5.74 3.00 -26.57
CA GLY A 465 6.36 3.95 -25.65
C GLY A 465 6.95 5.17 -26.34
N LEU A 466 7.61 4.98 -27.49
CA LEU A 466 8.26 6.04 -28.26
C LEU A 466 7.25 7.03 -28.88
N MET A 467 6.12 6.53 -29.38
CA MET A 467 5.03 7.35 -29.95
C MET A 467 4.24 8.12 -28.88
N SER A 468 4.49 7.87 -27.60
CA SER A 468 3.80 8.57 -26.53
C SER A 468 4.15 10.06 -26.55
N PRO A 469 3.16 10.99 -26.52
CA PRO A 469 3.42 12.44 -26.54
C PRO A 469 4.18 12.93 -25.31
N ILE A 470 4.26 12.12 -24.25
CA ILE A 470 4.99 12.41 -23.02
C ILE A 470 6.37 11.73 -22.97
N CYS A 471 6.74 10.95 -24.00
CA CYS A 471 8.07 10.40 -24.14
C CYS A 471 9.07 11.53 -24.30
N LYS A 472 10.11 11.53 -23.46
CA LYS A 472 11.14 12.57 -23.48
C LYS A 472 12.49 12.06 -24.02
N LEU A 473 12.53 10.81 -24.51
CA LEU A 473 13.75 10.17 -24.99
C LEU A 473 14.33 10.94 -26.18
N GLN A 474 15.64 11.15 -26.19
CA GLN A 474 16.37 11.89 -27.22
C GLN A 474 17.34 11.00 -28.00
N ARG A 475 17.85 9.94 -27.36
CA ARG A 475 18.79 8.99 -27.96
C ARG A 475 18.36 7.56 -27.65
N LEU A 476 18.38 6.72 -28.67
CA LEU A 476 18.06 5.31 -28.60
C LEU A 476 19.12 4.49 -29.35
N GLY A 477 19.79 3.59 -28.65
CA GLY A 477 20.73 2.62 -29.23
C GLY A 477 20.07 1.27 -29.45
N LEU A 478 20.03 0.79 -30.70
CA LEU A 478 19.48 -0.53 -31.08
C LEU A 478 20.47 -1.37 -31.90
N GLY A 479 21.77 -1.04 -31.82
CA GLY A 479 22.79 -1.76 -32.58
C GLY A 479 22.84 -3.23 -32.17
N TRP A 480 23.02 -4.14 -33.12
CA TRP A 480 23.14 -5.58 -32.83
C TRP A 480 21.94 -6.19 -32.08
N CYS A 481 20.72 -5.73 -32.39
CA CYS A 481 19.48 -6.21 -31.76
C CYS A 481 18.73 -7.32 -32.50
N ASN A 482 19.36 -7.93 -33.52
CA ASN A 482 18.76 -8.92 -34.42
C ASN A 482 17.51 -8.38 -35.16
N LEU A 483 17.63 -7.17 -35.71
CA LEU A 483 16.57 -6.49 -36.43
C LEU A 483 16.63 -6.78 -37.93
N THR A 484 15.46 -6.82 -38.58
CA THR A 484 15.33 -6.90 -40.03
C THR A 484 14.71 -5.62 -40.60
N GLU A 485 14.53 -5.53 -41.91
CA GLU A 485 13.84 -4.38 -42.54
C GLU A 485 12.42 -4.15 -41.99
N GLY A 486 11.75 -5.20 -41.50
CA GLY A 486 10.40 -5.10 -40.94
C GLY A 486 10.31 -4.22 -39.69
N CYS A 487 11.41 -3.96 -38.98
CA CYS A 487 11.38 -3.02 -37.85
C CYS A 487 11.25 -1.55 -38.29
N CYS A 488 11.63 -1.23 -39.53
CA CYS A 488 11.57 0.14 -40.05
C CYS A 488 10.14 0.60 -40.34
N ASP A 489 9.21 -0.34 -40.57
CA ASP A 489 7.80 -0.02 -40.81
C ASP A 489 7.07 0.41 -39.53
N VAL A 490 7.61 0.08 -38.36
CA VAL A 490 7.01 0.36 -37.05
C VAL A 490 7.69 1.49 -36.29
N LEU A 491 8.92 1.88 -36.64
CA LEU A 491 9.71 2.98 -36.05
C LEU A 491 9.44 4.30 -36.78
#